data_AF-A0A8B3S5F0-F1
#
_entry.id   AF-A0A8B3S5F0-F1
#
_cell.length_a   1.000
_cell.length_b   1.000
_cell.length_c   1.000
_cell.angle_alpha   90.00
_cell.angle_beta   90.00
_cell.angle_gamma   90.00
#
_symmetry.space_group_name_H-M   'P 1'
#
loop_
_entity.id
_entity.type
_entity.pdbx_description
1 polymer ?
#
loop_
_entity_poly.entity_id
_entity_poly.type
_entity_poly.pdbx_seq_one_letter_code
_entity_poly.pdbx_strand_id
1 'polypeptide(L)'
;MRAYAGIDLHSSNNYIGIMDQDYKRLFGRRQPNDLNNVLKVLEPFKADLEGVIVESTYNWYWLVDGLQEHGYTVHLANPSAIKRYEGIKHTDDKWDSFWLAHMKHLNILPEGYIYPKEQRAVRDLLRRRLFFVRQRTANILSLQSTITRNLGIKMSVNGIKKLKMDDACKLFDSSNVSSN
;
A
#
# COMPACT_ATOMS: atom_id res chain seq x y z
N MET A 1 5.94 29.44 -14.34
CA MET A 1 4.52 29.05 -14.12
C MET A 1 4.55 28.01 -13.00
N ARG A 2 3.56 27.89 -12.11
CA ARG A 2 3.60 26.81 -11.10
C ARG A 2 2.81 25.60 -11.57
N ALA A 3 3.40 24.42 -11.46
CA ALA A 3 2.79 23.16 -11.83
C ALA A 3 2.94 22.10 -10.73
N TYR A 4 1.99 21.17 -10.71
CA TYR A 4 1.93 20.05 -9.78
C TYR A 4 1.66 18.78 -10.56
N ALA A 5 2.40 17.72 -10.27
CA ALA A 5 2.20 16.40 -10.86
C ALA A 5 1.63 15.44 -9.82
N GLY A 6 0.50 14.82 -10.10
CA GLY A 6 0.03 13.65 -9.36
C GLY A 6 0.35 12.38 -10.12
N ILE A 7 0.79 11.36 -9.41
CA ILE A 7 1.06 10.03 -9.93
C ILE A 7 0.20 9.03 -9.17
N ASP A 8 -0.79 8.49 -9.86
CA ASP A 8 -1.53 7.32 -9.40
C ASP A 8 -0.73 6.07 -9.78
N LEU A 9 -0.28 5.32 -8.78
CA LEU A 9 0.65 4.21 -8.93
C LEU A 9 -0.07 2.87 -8.72
N HIS A 10 -0.16 2.08 -9.77
CA HIS A 10 -0.66 0.71 -9.72
C HIS A 10 0.47 -0.31 -9.82
N SER A 11 0.10 -1.59 -9.84
CA SER A 11 1.04 -2.71 -9.80
C SER A 11 2.00 -2.76 -10.98
N SER A 12 1.51 -2.49 -12.20
CA SER A 12 2.30 -2.60 -13.45
C SER A 12 2.42 -1.30 -14.24
N ASN A 13 1.62 -0.29 -13.88
CA ASN A 13 1.52 0.96 -14.60
C ASN A 13 1.22 2.11 -13.63
N ASN A 14 1.44 3.33 -14.10
CA ASN A 14 1.11 4.56 -13.41
C ASN A 14 0.37 5.49 -14.35
N TYR A 15 -0.47 6.35 -13.78
CA TYR A 15 -1.07 7.47 -14.47
C TYR A 15 -0.48 8.76 -13.93
N ILE A 16 0.08 9.59 -14.82
CA ILE A 16 0.61 10.91 -14.47
C ILE A 16 -0.37 11.97 -14.96
N GLY A 17 -0.84 12.81 -14.03
CA GLY A 17 -1.60 14.03 -14.31
C GLY A 17 -0.79 15.26 -13.89
N ILE A 18 -0.60 16.21 -14.79
CA ILE A 18 0.10 17.48 -14.52
C ILE A 18 -0.87 18.64 -14.73
N MET A 19 -0.96 19.51 -13.75
CA MET A 19 -1.80 20.71 -13.80
C MET A 19 -1.02 21.94 -13.37
N ASP A 20 -1.40 23.10 -13.89
CA ASP A 20 -0.92 24.38 -13.38
C ASP A 20 -1.73 24.84 -12.15
N GLN A 21 -1.31 25.98 -11.60
CA GLN A 21 -1.98 26.69 -10.50
C GLN A 21 -3.41 27.15 -10.82
N ASP A 22 -3.78 27.28 -12.08
CA ASP A 22 -5.13 27.67 -12.53
C ASP A 22 -6.00 26.43 -12.81
N TYR A 23 -5.54 25.26 -12.37
CA TYR A 23 -6.18 23.95 -12.55
C TYR A 23 -6.32 23.51 -14.01
N LYS A 24 -5.58 24.14 -14.92
CA LYS A 24 -5.54 23.70 -16.31
C LYS A 24 -4.70 22.44 -16.39
N ARG A 25 -5.26 21.41 -17.00
CA ARG A 25 -4.57 20.14 -17.25
C ARG A 25 -3.55 20.34 -18.37
N LEU A 26 -2.27 20.28 -18.02
CA LEU A 26 -1.15 20.41 -18.96
C LEU A 26 -0.79 19.07 -19.61
N PHE A 27 -0.93 17.98 -18.86
CA PHE A 27 -0.62 16.63 -19.31
C PHE A 27 -1.43 15.59 -18.55
N GLY A 28 -1.72 14.45 -19.19
CA GLY A 28 -2.42 13.32 -18.57
C GLY A 28 -2.24 12.03 -19.36
N ARG A 29 -1.51 11.05 -18.83
CA ARG A 29 -1.27 9.79 -19.56
C ARG A 29 -0.97 8.60 -18.62
N ARG A 30 -1.48 7.42 -19.02
CA ARG A 30 -1.08 6.12 -18.45
C ARG A 30 0.16 5.58 -19.14
N GLN A 31 1.08 5.02 -18.37
CA GLN A 31 2.30 4.40 -18.86
C GLN A 31 2.79 3.25 -17.97
N PRO A 32 3.68 2.37 -18.47
CA PRO A 32 4.28 1.31 -17.66
C PRO A 32 5.09 1.87 -16.48
N ASN A 33 5.25 1.06 -15.44
CA ASN A 33 6.13 1.35 -14.31
C ASN A 33 7.60 1.24 -14.76
N ASP A 34 8.15 2.36 -15.20
CA ASP A 34 9.55 2.52 -15.57
C ASP A 34 9.99 3.95 -15.21
N LEU A 35 11.09 4.07 -14.46
CA LEU A 35 11.55 5.36 -13.96
C LEU A 35 11.95 6.29 -15.10
N ASN A 36 12.60 5.78 -16.15
CA ASN A 36 13.04 6.61 -17.27
C ASN A 36 11.86 7.23 -18.02
N ASN A 37 10.76 6.49 -18.16
CA ASN A 37 9.53 7.00 -18.75
C ASN A 37 8.89 8.10 -17.89
N VAL A 38 8.84 7.91 -16.57
CA VAL A 38 8.36 8.95 -15.64
C VAL A 38 9.21 10.22 -15.77
N LEU A 39 10.54 10.09 -15.73
CA LEU A 39 11.45 11.23 -15.84
C LEU A 39 11.26 11.97 -17.17
N LYS A 40 11.15 11.25 -18.31
CA LYS A 40 10.89 11.87 -19.62
C LYS A 40 9.59 12.66 -19.67
N VAL A 41 8.55 12.20 -18.97
CA VAL A 41 7.26 12.90 -18.90
C VAL A 41 7.35 14.17 -18.05
N LEU A 42 8.10 14.13 -16.95
CA LEU A 42 8.21 15.24 -16.01
C LEU A 42 9.24 16.29 -16.44
N GLU A 43 10.28 15.91 -17.18
CA GLU A 43 11.40 16.78 -17.54
C GLU A 43 10.98 18.11 -18.21
N PRO A 44 10.02 18.13 -19.17
CA PRO A 44 9.56 19.38 -19.79
C PRO A 44 8.95 20.38 -18.80
N PHE A 45 8.48 19.90 -17.64
CA PHE A 45 7.81 20.69 -16.62
C PHE A 45 8.70 20.93 -15.39
N LYS A 46 9.92 20.38 -15.35
CA LYS A 46 10.75 20.31 -14.13
C LYS A 46 11.03 21.68 -13.51
N ALA A 47 11.28 22.70 -14.32
CA ALA A 47 11.56 24.05 -13.84
C ALA A 47 10.35 24.72 -13.17
N ASP A 48 9.14 24.30 -13.55
CA ASP A 48 7.87 24.86 -13.07
C ASP A 48 7.20 23.96 -12.01
N LEU A 49 7.71 22.74 -11.80
CA LEU A 49 7.17 21.73 -10.90
C LEU A 49 7.49 22.03 -9.44
N GLU A 50 6.48 22.45 -8.68
CA GLU A 50 6.58 22.71 -7.24
C GLU A 50 6.54 21.41 -6.42
N GLY A 51 5.91 20.36 -6.96
CA GLY A 51 5.88 19.06 -6.28
C GLY A 51 5.30 17.94 -7.13
N VAL A 52 5.83 16.73 -6.88
CA VAL A 52 5.32 15.47 -7.43
C VAL A 52 4.66 14.68 -6.30
N ILE A 53 3.37 14.41 -6.42
CA ILE A 53 2.57 13.72 -5.43
C ILE A 53 2.41 12.26 -5.86
N VAL A 54 2.80 11.33 -5.00
CA VAL A 54 2.66 9.89 -5.23
C VAL A 54 1.83 9.29 -4.10
N GLU A 55 0.89 8.40 -4.39
CA GLU A 55 0.14 7.69 -3.34
C GLU A 55 1.02 6.72 -2.54
N SER A 56 0.79 6.61 -1.23
CA SER A 56 1.47 5.64 -0.35
C SER A 56 0.95 4.21 -0.53
N THR A 57 1.04 3.68 -1.74
CA THR A 57 0.68 2.29 -2.08
C THR A 57 1.76 1.30 -1.63
N TYR A 58 1.69 0.03 -2.04
CA TYR A 58 2.68 -0.96 -1.59
C TYR A 58 4.02 -0.87 -2.33
N ASN A 59 4.07 -0.23 -3.51
CA ASN A 59 5.20 -0.27 -4.44
C ASN A 59 5.86 1.10 -4.70
N TRP A 60 5.65 2.11 -3.87
CA TRP A 60 6.13 3.49 -4.15
C TRP A 60 7.65 3.70 -4.03
N TYR A 61 8.41 2.81 -3.34
CA TYR A 61 9.82 3.07 -3.01
C TYR A 61 10.68 3.45 -4.23
N TRP A 62 10.64 2.64 -5.29
CA TRP A 62 11.48 2.85 -6.48
C TRP A 62 11.19 4.18 -7.16
N LEU A 63 9.93 4.61 -7.13
CA LEU A 63 9.47 5.82 -7.79
C LEU A 63 9.87 7.05 -6.97
N VAL A 64 9.57 7.05 -5.67
CA VAL A 64 9.91 8.18 -4.79
C VAL A 64 11.42 8.35 -4.69
N ASP A 65 12.17 7.26 -4.48
CA ASP A 65 13.63 7.32 -4.40
C ASP A 65 14.20 7.82 -5.73
N GLY A 66 13.75 7.24 -6.85
CA GLY A 66 14.19 7.63 -8.18
C GLY A 66 13.93 9.11 -8.45
N LEU A 67 12.75 9.62 -8.11
CA LEU A 67 12.41 11.04 -8.28
C LEU A 67 13.27 11.94 -7.38
N GLN A 68 13.46 11.59 -6.11
CA GLN A 68 14.30 12.35 -5.18
C GLN A 68 15.77 12.38 -5.63
N GLU A 69 16.30 11.23 -6.10
CA GLU A 69 17.65 11.12 -6.66
C GLU A 69 17.85 12.00 -7.91
N HIS A 70 16.78 12.32 -8.64
CA HIS A 70 16.80 13.21 -9.81
C HIS A 70 16.41 14.67 -9.50
N GLY A 71 16.32 15.02 -8.20
CA GLY A 71 16.11 16.40 -7.73
C GLY A 71 14.67 16.87 -7.73
N TYR A 72 13.68 15.96 -7.80
CA TYR A 72 12.28 16.34 -7.66
C TYR A 72 11.87 16.45 -6.19
N THR A 73 11.06 17.46 -5.87
CA THR A 73 10.37 17.55 -4.58
C THR A 73 9.19 16.59 -4.59
N VAL A 74 9.27 15.52 -3.79
CA VAL A 74 8.26 14.46 -3.77
C VAL A 74 7.44 14.49 -2.48
N HIS A 75 6.13 14.39 -2.63
CA HIS A 75 5.16 14.28 -1.54
C HIS A 75 4.49 12.91 -1.61
N LEU A 76 4.48 12.21 -0.48
CA LEU A 76 3.81 10.92 -0.38
C LEU A 76 2.42 11.15 0.21
N ALA A 77 1.36 11.01 -0.58
CA ALA A 77 -0.01 11.14 -0.11
C ALA A 77 -0.40 9.94 0.75
N ASN A 78 -1.17 10.16 1.82
CA ASN A 78 -1.73 9.11 2.68
C ASN A 78 -3.19 8.81 2.29
N PRO A 79 -3.48 7.74 1.52
CA PRO A 79 -4.83 7.42 1.08
C PRO A 79 -5.81 7.18 2.24
N SER A 80 -5.33 6.63 3.36
CA SER A 80 -6.19 6.33 4.53
C SER A 80 -6.71 7.58 5.24
N ALA A 81 -6.05 8.73 5.05
CA ALA A 81 -6.48 10.01 5.61
C ALA A 81 -7.27 10.87 4.61
N ILE A 82 -7.35 10.45 3.34
CA ILE A 82 -8.08 11.17 2.29
C ILE A 82 -9.54 10.69 2.28
N LYS A 83 -10.45 11.52 2.81
CA LYS A 83 -11.89 11.23 2.97
C LYS A 83 -12.60 10.79 1.69
N ARG A 84 -12.09 11.16 0.50
CA ARG A 84 -12.68 10.79 -0.79
C ARG A 84 -12.73 9.27 -1.02
N TYR A 85 -11.83 8.50 -0.39
CA TYR A 85 -11.82 7.03 -0.48
C TYR A 85 -12.79 6.34 0.50
N GLU A 86 -13.47 7.07 1.40
CA GLU A 86 -14.42 6.50 2.40
C GLU A 86 -15.79 6.10 1.82
N GLY A 87 -15.93 5.87 0.50
CA GLY A 87 -17.22 5.40 -0.04
C GLY A 87 -17.38 5.29 -1.55
N ILE A 88 -16.44 5.80 -2.37
CA ILE A 88 -16.55 5.77 -3.83
C ILE A 88 -15.27 5.18 -4.42
N LYS A 89 -15.27 3.85 -4.60
CA LYS A 89 -14.12 3.11 -5.16
C LYS A 89 -14.15 3.00 -6.69
N HIS A 90 -14.96 3.83 -7.35
CA HIS A 90 -15.19 3.82 -8.80
C HIS A 90 -14.76 5.11 -9.49
N THR A 91 -13.68 5.73 -9.01
CA THR A 91 -13.18 6.97 -9.60
C THR A 91 -12.04 6.62 -10.55
N ASP A 92 -12.19 7.05 -11.80
CA ASP A 92 -11.27 6.85 -12.93
C ASP A 92 -9.86 7.38 -12.60
N ASP A 93 -8.81 6.57 -12.76
CA ASP A 93 -7.40 6.86 -12.41
C ASP A 93 -6.90 8.24 -12.91
N LYS A 94 -7.51 8.75 -13.98
CA LYS A 94 -7.28 10.13 -14.45
C LYS A 94 -7.61 11.16 -13.38
N TRP A 95 -8.79 11.06 -12.80
CA TRP A 95 -9.28 11.99 -11.79
C TRP A 95 -8.49 11.92 -10.49
N ASP A 96 -7.97 10.74 -10.14
CA ASP A 96 -7.22 10.54 -8.90
C ASP A 96 -5.87 11.26 -8.97
N SER A 97 -5.13 11.14 -10.08
CA SER A 97 -3.87 11.89 -10.25
C SER A 97 -4.02 13.42 -10.17
N PHE A 98 -4.99 14.00 -10.89
CA PHE A 98 -5.25 15.45 -10.82
C PHE A 98 -5.76 15.87 -9.45
N TRP A 99 -6.49 15.00 -8.75
CA TRP A 99 -6.97 15.27 -7.40
C TRP A 99 -5.84 15.37 -6.38
N LEU A 100 -4.83 14.51 -6.49
CA LEU A 100 -3.62 14.59 -5.65
C LEU A 100 -2.89 15.93 -5.85
N ALA A 101 -2.70 16.33 -7.11
CA ALA A 101 -2.12 17.62 -7.46
C ALA A 101 -2.96 18.79 -6.91
N HIS A 102 -4.28 18.70 -7.03
CA HIS A 102 -5.24 19.67 -6.49
C HIS A 102 -5.14 19.84 -4.98
N MET A 103 -5.12 18.74 -4.22
CA MET A 103 -4.98 18.78 -2.76
C MET A 103 -3.65 19.41 -2.33
N LYS A 104 -2.57 19.16 -3.08
CA LYS A 104 -1.27 19.75 -2.76
C LYS A 104 -1.25 21.25 -3.05
N HIS A 105 -1.80 21.67 -4.19
CA HIS A 105 -1.93 23.09 -4.52
C HIS A 105 -2.71 23.87 -3.44
N LEU A 106 -3.79 23.28 -2.93
CA LEU A 106 -4.58 23.83 -1.81
C LEU A 106 -3.91 23.71 -0.43
N ASN A 107 -2.74 23.07 -0.34
CA ASN A 107 -2.02 22.81 0.90
C ASN A 107 -2.82 22.04 1.97
N ILE A 108 -3.72 21.15 1.53
CA ILE A 108 -4.55 20.30 2.39
C ILE A 108 -4.23 18.81 2.26
N LEU A 109 -3.19 18.47 1.48
CA LEU A 109 -2.79 17.08 1.23
C LEU A 109 -2.37 16.41 2.55
N PRO A 110 -3.04 15.30 2.96
CA PRO A 110 -2.54 14.48 4.05
C PRO A 110 -1.30 13.74 3.58
N GLU A 111 -0.13 14.09 4.12
CA GLU A 111 1.15 13.49 3.75
C GLU A 111 1.55 12.35 4.69
N GLY A 112 2.08 11.28 4.12
CA GLY A 112 2.77 10.20 4.81
C GLY A 112 4.26 10.49 4.92
N TYR A 113 4.89 9.95 5.96
CA TYR A 113 6.33 10.09 6.15
C TYR A 113 7.12 9.23 5.15
N ILE A 114 7.96 9.88 4.34
CA ILE A 114 8.94 9.22 3.47
C ILE A 114 10.12 8.77 4.32
N TYR A 115 10.17 7.49 4.63
CA TYR A 115 11.22 6.90 5.45
C TYR A 115 12.56 6.93 4.71
N PRO A 116 13.72 7.22 5.33
CA PRO A 116 15.02 7.18 4.67
C PRO A 116 15.38 5.78 4.13
N LYS A 117 15.94 5.71 2.92
CA LYS A 117 16.22 4.46 2.19
C LYS A 117 17.07 3.48 3.00
N GLU A 118 18.09 3.98 3.69
CA GLU A 118 19.05 3.23 4.49
C GLU A 118 18.40 2.53 5.68
N GLN A 119 17.35 3.14 6.24
CA GLN A 119 16.69 2.63 7.44
C GLN A 119 15.49 1.72 7.11
N ARG A 120 14.98 1.72 5.86
CA ARG A 120 13.78 0.96 5.47
C ARG A 120 13.94 -0.54 5.65
N ALA A 121 15.11 -1.10 5.36
CA ALA A 121 15.35 -2.55 5.43
C ALA A 121 15.05 -3.11 6.83
N VAL A 122 15.53 -2.43 7.89
CA VAL A 122 15.28 -2.81 9.28
C VAL A 122 13.79 -2.70 9.62
N ARG A 123 13.17 -1.58 9.25
CA ARG A 123 11.74 -1.36 9.48
C ARG A 123 10.88 -2.42 8.82
N ASP A 124 11.18 -2.76 7.57
CA ASP A 124 10.40 -3.70 6.77
C ASP A 124 10.57 -5.14 7.27
N LEU A 125 11.79 -5.49 7.73
CA LEU A 125 12.04 -6.76 8.42
C LEU A 125 11.21 -6.88 9.71
N LEU A 126 11.19 -5.83 10.54
CA LEU A 126 10.39 -5.81 11.77
C LEU A 126 8.89 -5.90 11.49
N ARG A 127 8.39 -5.19 10.47
CA ARG A 127 7.00 -5.28 10.01
C ARG A 127 6.66 -6.69 9.53
N ARG A 128 7.54 -7.32 8.76
CA ARG A 128 7.36 -8.70 8.29
C ARG A 128 7.34 -9.70 9.45
N ARG A 129 8.22 -9.54 10.43
CA ARG A 129 8.21 -10.34 11.66
C ARG A 129 6.89 -10.20 12.41
N LEU A 130 6.41 -8.97 12.62
CA LEU A 130 5.14 -8.70 13.29
C LEU A 130 3.97 -9.35 12.53
N PHE A 131 3.98 -9.28 11.20
CA PHE A 131 2.98 -9.95 10.36
C PHE A 131 2.95 -11.46 10.59
N PHE A 132 4.11 -12.13 10.58
CA PHE A 132 4.16 -13.58 10.85
C PHE A 132 3.74 -13.95 12.28
N VAL A 133 4.06 -13.12 13.27
CA VAL A 133 3.59 -13.31 14.65
C VAL A 133 2.06 -13.23 14.71
N ARG A 134 1.45 -12.26 14.02
CA ARG A 134 -0.01 -12.13 13.92
C ARG A 134 -0.64 -13.34 13.22
N GLN A 135 -0.10 -13.77 12.08
CA GLN A 135 -0.60 -14.95 11.37
C GLN A 135 -0.51 -16.22 12.23
N ARG A 136 0.62 -16.45 12.89
CA ARG A 136 0.78 -17.57 13.82
C ARG A 136 -0.26 -17.54 14.92
N THR A 137 -0.49 -16.37 15.52
CA THR A 137 -1.47 -16.20 16.59
C THR A 137 -2.90 -16.47 16.08
N ALA A 138 -3.25 -15.92 14.93
CA ALA A 138 -4.55 -16.14 14.30
C ALA A 138 -4.80 -17.63 14.00
N ASN A 139 -3.80 -18.35 13.47
CA ASN A 139 -3.91 -19.78 13.19
C ASN A 139 -4.05 -20.61 14.47
N ILE A 140 -3.29 -20.30 15.52
CA ILE A 140 -3.42 -20.98 16.82
C ILE A 140 -4.82 -20.77 17.40
N LEU A 141 -5.31 -19.53 17.44
CA LEU A 141 -6.64 -19.21 17.97
C LEU A 141 -7.75 -19.87 17.14
N SER A 142 -7.62 -19.87 15.82
CA SER A 142 -8.53 -20.56 14.91
C SER A 142 -8.62 -22.05 15.25
N LEU A 143 -7.47 -22.73 15.41
CA LEU A 143 -7.43 -24.14 15.78
C LEU A 143 -7.99 -24.40 17.18
N GLN A 144 -7.67 -23.56 18.18
CA GLN A 144 -8.28 -23.66 19.52
C GLN A 144 -9.81 -23.57 19.45
N SER A 145 -10.33 -22.63 18.66
CA SER A 145 -11.75 -22.46 18.44
C SER A 145 -12.36 -23.71 17.80
N THR A 146 -11.73 -24.27 16.77
CA THR A 146 -12.20 -25.51 16.12
C THR A 146 -12.23 -26.70 17.08
N ILE A 147 -11.17 -26.90 17.86
CA ILE A 147 -11.09 -27.98 18.86
C ILE A 147 -12.18 -27.80 19.92
N THR A 148 -12.33 -26.59 20.45
CA THR A 148 -13.31 -26.30 21.51
C THR A 148 -14.74 -26.50 21.00
N ARG A 149 -15.03 -26.06 19.77
CA ARG A 149 -16.37 -26.16 19.17
C ARG A 149 -16.78 -27.60 18.87
N ASN A 150 -15.85 -28.41 18.36
CA ASN A 150 -16.18 -29.76 17.90
C ASN A 150 -16.04 -30.84 18.98
N LEU A 151 -15.11 -30.65 19.92
CA LEU A 151 -14.76 -31.68 20.91
C LEU A 151 -15.09 -31.25 22.35
N GLY A 152 -15.51 -30.00 22.57
CA GLY A 152 -15.81 -29.46 23.91
C GLY A 152 -14.59 -29.31 24.83
N ILE A 153 -13.38 -29.62 24.35
CA ILE A 153 -12.14 -29.55 25.14
C ILE A 153 -11.38 -28.26 24.86
N LYS A 154 -10.72 -27.72 25.89
CA LYS A 154 -9.77 -26.62 25.75
C LYS A 154 -8.35 -27.16 25.59
N MET A 155 -7.67 -26.77 24.53
CA MET A 155 -6.26 -27.08 24.31
C MET A 155 -5.38 -25.87 24.55
N SER A 156 -4.28 -26.04 25.27
CA SER A 156 -3.32 -24.95 25.51
C SER A 156 -2.54 -24.60 24.24
N VAL A 157 -2.05 -23.36 24.18
CA VAL A 157 -1.19 -22.87 23.07
C VAL A 157 0.05 -23.75 22.89
N ASN A 158 0.65 -24.24 23.98
CA ASN A 158 1.81 -25.14 23.91
C ASN A 158 1.43 -26.54 23.44
N GLY A 159 0.22 -27.02 23.77
CA GLY A 159 -0.33 -28.26 23.22
C GLY A 159 -0.46 -28.19 21.71
N ILE A 160 -1.05 -27.12 21.19
CA ILE A 160 -1.19 -26.90 19.74
C ILE A 160 0.16 -26.85 19.02
N LYS A 161 1.15 -26.17 19.59
CA LYS A 161 2.48 -26.07 18.97
C LYS A 161 3.21 -27.42 18.89
N LYS A 162 2.85 -28.38 19.75
CA LYS A 162 3.44 -29.72 19.80
C LYS A 162 2.62 -30.76 19.03
N LEU A 163 1.43 -30.39 18.54
CA LEU A 163 0.53 -31.26 17.82
C LEU A 163 1.20 -31.73 16.52
N LYS A 164 1.36 -33.04 16.34
CA LYS A 164 1.80 -33.61 15.07
C LYS A 164 0.59 -33.87 14.16
N MET A 165 0.86 -34.10 12.88
CA MET A 165 -0.19 -34.39 11.91
C MET A 165 -1.03 -35.60 12.31
N ASP A 166 -0.39 -36.68 12.76
CA ASP A 166 -1.09 -37.91 13.20
C ASP A 166 -1.98 -37.66 14.42
N ASP A 167 -1.54 -36.81 15.35
CA ASP A 167 -2.34 -36.42 16.52
C ASP A 167 -3.56 -35.61 16.10
N ALA A 168 -3.38 -34.70 15.14
CA ALA A 168 -4.44 -33.87 14.59
C ALA A 168 -5.49 -34.71 13.85
N CYS A 169 -5.06 -35.64 12.99
CA CYS A 169 -5.96 -36.55 12.28
C CYS A 169 -6.82 -37.35 13.26
N LYS A 170 -6.19 -37.95 14.29
CA LYS A 170 -6.92 -38.67 15.36
C LYS A 170 -7.89 -37.77 16.12
N LEU A 171 -7.51 -36.52 16.38
CA LEU A 171 -8.34 -35.57 17.12
C LEU A 171 -9.66 -35.28 16.40
N PHE A 172 -9.64 -35.29 15.07
CA PHE A 172 -10.78 -34.97 14.21
C PHE A 172 -11.37 -36.19 13.48
N ASP A 173 -10.94 -37.41 13.83
CA ASP A 173 -11.38 -38.68 13.23
C ASP A 173 -12.77 -39.15 13.73
N SER A 174 -13.43 -38.37 14.59
CA SER A 174 -14.76 -38.70 15.11
C SER A 174 -15.87 -38.35 14.10
N SER A 175 -16.92 -39.17 14.03
CA SER A 175 -18.11 -39.00 13.18
C SER A 175 -18.86 -37.65 13.35
N ASN A 176 -18.49 -36.85 14.35
CA ASN A 176 -19.08 -35.53 14.62
C ASN A 176 -18.34 -34.37 13.93
N VAL A 177 -17.21 -34.62 13.25
CA VAL A 177 -16.41 -33.59 12.54
C VAL A 177 -16.33 -33.88 11.04
N SER A 178 -16.46 -35.15 10.66
CA SER A 178 -16.58 -35.61 9.28
C SER A 178 -18.06 -35.83 8.94
N SER A 179 -18.75 -34.74 8.60
CA SER A 179 -19.97 -34.80 7.79
C SER A 179 -19.69 -34.03 6.49
N ASN A 180 -19.87 -34.72 5.37
CA ASN A 180 -19.78 -34.17 4.00
C ASN A 180 -20.56 -32.86 3.84
#